data_AF-A0A8G1H6K4-F1
#
_entry.id   AF-A0A8G1H6K4-F1
#
_cell.length_a   1.000
_cell.length_b   1.000
_cell.length_c   1.000
_cell.angle_alpha   90.00
_cell.angle_beta   90.00
_cell.angle_gamma   90.00
#
_symmetry.space_group_name_H-M   'P 1'
#
loop_
_entity.id
_entity.type
_entity.pdbx_description
1 polymer ?
#
loop_
_entity_poly.entity_id
_entity_poly.type
_entity_poly.pdbx_seq_one_letter_code
_entity_poly.pdbx_strand_id
1 'polypeptide(L)'
;MASETCDGCQRDVRIGGGGENLWTLEGNNTGGMTIELEDGEEYFLCFECLEELPENPTSTDIQALPDRSDNKQQTADGGFQFLLAGIIFGVILGTAVWILFNNPEQWVPIGFASGFLIVLLFGRVFEFLRVGSS
;
A
#
# COMPACT_ATOMS: atom_id res chain seq x y z
N MET A 1 -6.93 -8.87 12.54
CA MET A 1 -5.57 -8.94 11.99
C MET A 1 -4.63 -8.42 13.05
N ALA A 2 -3.68 -9.24 13.50
CA ALA A 2 -2.73 -8.87 14.55
C ALA A 2 -1.45 -8.31 13.91
N SER A 3 -0.91 -7.26 14.50
CA SER A 3 0.41 -6.72 14.16
C SER A 3 1.20 -6.53 15.44
N GLU A 4 2.51 -6.70 15.34
CA GLU A 4 3.47 -6.47 16.43
C GLU A 4 4.61 -5.63 15.92
N THR A 5 5.16 -4.82 16.82
CA THR A 5 6.28 -3.93 16.53
C THR A 5 7.56 -4.74 16.46
N CYS A 6 8.33 -4.59 15.39
CA CYS A 6 9.67 -5.16 15.29
C CYS A 6 10.60 -4.49 16.31
N ASP A 7 11.26 -5.27 17.16
CA ASP A 7 12.16 -4.73 18.19
C ASP A 7 13.40 -4.05 17.60
N GLY A 8 13.84 -4.47 16.41
CA GLY A 8 14.99 -3.89 15.72
C GLY A 8 14.70 -2.57 15.00
N CYS A 9 13.70 -2.55 14.11
CA CYS A 9 13.42 -1.37 13.26
C CYS A 9 12.16 -0.58 13.63
N GLN A 10 11.46 -0.96 14.71
CA GLN A 10 10.28 -0.27 15.25
C GLN A 10 9.09 -0.13 14.29
N ARG A 11 9.09 -0.91 13.20
CA ARG A 11 7.98 -0.99 12.24
C ARG A 11 6.86 -1.90 12.75
N ASP A 12 5.62 -1.55 12.47
CA ASP A 12 4.46 -2.45 12.65
C ASP A 12 4.48 -3.57 11.60
N VAL A 13 4.66 -4.81 12.06
CA VAL A 13 4.75 -6.00 11.21
C VAL A 13 3.50 -6.85 11.37
N ARG A 14 2.93 -7.33 10.26
CA ARG A 14 1.76 -8.22 10.31
C ARG A 14 2.16 -9.61 10.79
N ILE A 15 1.49 -10.09 11.84
CA ILE A 15 1.63 -11.45 12.33
C ILE A 15 0.49 -12.30 11.75
N GLY A 16 0.85 -13.42 11.15
CA GLY A 16 -0.13 -14.45 10.77
C GLY A 16 -0.65 -15.14 12.02
N GLY A 17 -1.82 -14.73 12.51
CA GLY A 17 -2.47 -15.35 13.67
C GLY A 17 -3.47 -16.43 13.27
N GLY A 18 -3.16 -17.69 13.61
CA GLY A 18 -4.06 -18.75 14.11
C GLY A 18 -5.33 -19.14 13.33
N GLY A 19 -5.37 -20.38 12.83
CA GLY A 19 -6.56 -21.23 12.61
C GLY A 19 -7.51 -20.88 11.45
N GLU A 20 -7.68 -19.60 11.14
CA GLU A 20 -8.73 -19.12 10.22
C GLU A 20 -8.19 -18.84 8.81
N ASN A 21 -6.87 -18.88 8.64
CA ASN A 21 -6.17 -18.68 7.37
C ASN A 21 -5.95 -19.98 6.57
N LEU A 22 -6.56 -21.11 6.97
CA LEU A 22 -6.36 -22.40 6.29
C LEU A 22 -6.90 -22.42 4.84
N TRP A 23 -7.74 -21.46 4.46
CA TRP A 23 -8.42 -21.39 3.16
C TRP A 23 -8.17 -20.09 2.39
N THR A 24 -7.27 -19.23 2.85
CA THR A 24 -6.95 -17.97 2.17
C THR A 24 -5.57 -18.07 1.52
N LEU A 25 -5.56 -18.40 0.22
CA LEU A 25 -4.37 -18.33 -0.65
C LEU A 25 -4.00 -16.88 -1.03
N GLU A 26 -4.49 -15.86 -0.31
CA GLU A 26 -3.85 -14.54 -0.39
C GLU A 26 -2.51 -14.65 0.33
N GLY A 27 -1.43 -14.54 -0.44
CA GLY A 27 -0.02 -14.57 -0.01
C GLY A 27 0.37 -13.45 0.95
N ASN A 28 -0.34 -13.34 2.07
CA ASN A 28 0.05 -12.54 3.21
C ASN A 28 1.14 -13.32 3.96
N ASN A 29 2.35 -13.31 3.39
CA ASN A 29 3.54 -13.75 4.09
C ASN A 29 3.55 -13.06 5.46
N THR A 30 3.71 -13.84 6.52
CA THR A 30 3.97 -13.29 7.85
C THR A 30 5.18 -12.36 7.74
N GLY A 31 5.13 -11.19 8.35
CA GLY A 31 6.19 -10.19 8.14
C GLY A 31 7.41 -10.38 9.04
N GLY A 32 7.35 -11.32 10.00
CA GLY A 32 8.40 -11.54 11.00
C GLY A 32 8.18 -12.80 11.84
N MET A 33 9.12 -13.06 12.75
CA MET A 33 9.09 -14.15 13.71
C MET A 33 9.81 -13.76 15.01
N THR A 34 9.49 -14.45 16.10
CA THR A 34 10.21 -14.35 17.37
C THR A 34 11.44 -15.27 17.34
N ILE A 35 12.59 -14.73 17.71
CA ILE A 35 13.83 -15.48 17.90
C ILE A 35 14.30 -15.37 19.35
N GLU A 36 14.99 -16.41 19.82
CA GLU A 36 15.69 -16.42 21.10
C GLU A 36 17.19 -16.25 20.81
N LEU A 37 17.83 -15.28 21.47
CA LEU A 37 19.27 -15.04 21.35
C LEU A 37 20.06 -15.92 22.33
N GLU A 38 21.38 -15.98 22.14
CA GLU A 38 22.27 -16.75 23.01
C GLU A 38 22.31 -16.24 24.47
N ASP A 39 21.91 -14.99 24.70
CA ASP A 39 21.74 -14.40 26.03
C ASP A 39 20.43 -14.81 26.72
N GLY A 40 19.57 -15.57 26.03
CA GLY A 40 18.28 -16.07 26.52
C GLY A 40 17.15 -15.04 26.44
N GLU A 41 17.37 -13.90 25.78
CA GLU A 41 16.33 -12.92 25.53
C GLU A 41 15.58 -13.23 24.22
N GLU A 42 14.25 -13.04 24.26
CA GLU A 42 13.37 -13.23 23.11
C GLU A 42 13.05 -11.88 22.46
N TYR A 43 13.18 -11.81 21.15
CA TYR A 43 12.89 -10.61 20.36
C TYR A 43 12.05 -10.95 19.14
N PHE A 44 11.07 -10.11 18.82
CA PHE A 44 10.28 -10.21 17.61
C PHE A 44 10.88 -9.34 16.50
N LEU A 45 11.32 -9.98 15.41
CA LEU A 45 12.01 -9.30 14.30
C LEU A 45 11.29 -9.55 12.97
N CYS A 46 11.27 -8.52 12.12
CA CYS A 46 10.88 -8.69 10.72
C CYS A 46 11.95 -9.43 9.92
N PHE A 47 11.55 -10.06 8.81
CA PHE A 47 12.49 -10.80 7.95
C PHE A 47 13.61 -9.92 7.40
N GLU A 48 13.35 -8.65 7.09
CA GLU A 48 14.38 -7.69 6.66
C GLU A 48 15.47 -7.49 7.72
N CYS A 49 15.10 -7.34 9.00
CA CYS A 49 16.07 -7.19 10.08
C CYS A 49 16.82 -8.50 10.33
N LEU A 50 16.13 -9.63 10.22
CA LEU A 50 16.73 -10.95 10.44
C LEU A 50 17.84 -11.24 9.41
N GLU A 51 17.65 -10.83 8.17
CA GLU A 51 18.64 -10.98 7.08
C GLU A 51 19.86 -10.06 7.23
N GLU A 52 19.75 -8.99 8.00
CA GLU A 52 20.83 -8.02 8.27
C GLU A 52 21.70 -8.39 9.48
N LEU A 53 21.23 -9.33 10.32
CA LEU A 53 21.95 -9.73 11.52
C LEU A 53 23.18 -10.60 11.22
N PRO A 54 24.23 -10.51 12.05
CA PRO A 54 25.37 -11.42 11.98
C PRO A 54 24.99 -12.85 12.44
N GLU A 55 25.83 -13.85 12.16
CA GLU A 55 25.56 -15.27 12.51
C GLU A 55 25.27 -15.49 14.01
N ASN A 56 25.97 -14.75 14.90
CA ASN A 56 25.72 -14.77 16.34
C ASN A 56 25.25 -13.38 16.77
N PRO A 57 23.95 -13.08 16.62
CA PRO A 57 23.40 -11.79 16.98
C PRO A 57 23.39 -11.61 18.50
N THR A 58 23.65 -10.39 18.94
CA THR A 58 23.50 -9.95 20.33
C THR A 58 22.40 -8.90 20.43
N SER A 59 21.90 -8.66 21.65
CA SER A 59 20.96 -7.55 21.92
C SER A 59 21.50 -6.18 21.52
N THR A 60 22.82 -6.00 21.44
CA THR A 60 23.44 -4.77 20.94
C THR A 60 23.29 -4.63 19.42
N ASP A 61 23.37 -5.73 18.68
CA ASP A 61 23.21 -5.73 17.22
C ASP A 61 21.76 -5.38 16.83
N ILE A 62 20.80 -5.84 17.63
CA ILE A 62 19.37 -5.50 17.44
C ILE A 62 19.15 -4.00 17.64
N GLN A 63 19.72 -3.41 18.70
CA GLN A 63 19.60 -1.98 18.98
C GLN A 63 20.38 -1.10 17.98
N ALA A 64 21.32 -1.67 17.24
CA ALA A 64 22.08 -0.97 16.20
C ALA A 64 21.33 -0.89 14.86
N LEU A 65 20.22 -1.63 14.69
CA LEU A 65 19.42 -1.60 13.48
C LEU A 65 18.79 -0.21 13.25
N PRO A 66 18.66 0.23 11.98
CA PRO A 66 18.05 1.52 11.68
C PRO A 66 16.54 1.49 11.94
N ASP A 67 16.03 2.60 12.51
CA ASP A 67 14.59 2.84 12.63
C ASP A 67 13.95 2.97 11.24
N ARG A 68 12.85 2.24 11.01
CA ARG A 68 12.06 2.23 9.78
C ARG A 68 10.57 2.45 10.04
N SER A 69 10.23 3.02 11.19
CA SER A 69 8.85 3.31 11.63
C SER A 69 8.14 4.35 10.75
N ASP A 70 8.88 5.17 10.01
CA ASP A 70 8.39 6.17 9.05
C ASP A 70 7.93 5.56 7.72
N ASN A 71 8.46 4.38 7.37
CA ASN A 71 8.06 3.60 6.20
C ASN A 71 6.76 2.82 6.46
N LYS A 72 5.77 3.52 7.04
CA LYS A 72 4.36 3.17 6.96
C LYS A 72 3.86 3.70 5.62
N GLN A 73 3.01 2.94 4.94
CA GLN A 73 2.20 3.38 3.80
C GLN A 73 2.85 3.26 2.41
N GLN A 74 2.91 2.03 1.94
CA GLN A 74 2.44 1.71 0.59
C GLN A 74 1.54 0.47 0.57
N THR A 75 0.76 0.32 1.63
CA THR A 75 -0.44 -0.53 1.64
C THR A 75 -1.63 0.38 1.90
N ALA A 76 -1.71 1.49 1.15
CA ALA A 76 -3.01 2.02 0.84
C ALA A 76 -3.63 1.01 -0.11
N ASP A 77 -4.77 0.45 0.30
CA ASP A 77 -5.65 -0.40 -0.48
C ASP A 77 -6.23 0.46 -1.64
N GLY A 78 -5.35 0.90 -2.54
CA GLY A 78 -5.51 2.04 -3.44
C GLY A 78 -6.30 1.74 -4.71
N GLY A 79 -7.04 0.62 -4.74
CA GLY A 79 -7.91 0.29 -5.85
C GLY A 79 -9.26 0.97 -5.72
N PHE A 80 -9.99 0.66 -4.65
CA PHE A 80 -11.39 1.04 -4.53
C PHE A 80 -11.60 2.51 -4.11
N GLN A 81 -10.69 3.09 -3.34
CA GLN A 81 -10.82 4.48 -2.88
C GLN A 81 -10.58 5.49 -4.02
N PHE A 82 -9.62 5.21 -4.92
CA PHE A 82 -9.46 5.98 -6.15
C PHE A 82 -10.63 5.78 -7.11
N LEU A 83 -11.20 4.57 -7.17
CA LEU A 83 -12.39 4.26 -7.98
C LEU A 83 -13.62 5.03 -7.47
N LEU A 84 -13.88 5.02 -6.16
CA LEU A 84 -14.96 5.77 -5.54
C LEU A 84 -14.77 7.28 -5.66
N ALA A 85 -13.57 7.80 -5.44
CA ALA A 85 -13.27 9.22 -5.64
C ALA A 85 -13.53 9.65 -7.10
N GLY A 86 -13.13 8.81 -8.06
CA GLY A 86 -13.41 9.02 -9.48
C GLY A 86 -14.91 9.01 -9.80
N ILE A 87 -15.68 8.07 -9.25
CA ILE A 87 -17.14 8.01 -9.44
C ILE A 87 -17.82 9.25 -8.83
N ILE A 88 -17.48 9.62 -7.61
CA ILE A 88 -18.09 10.78 -6.92
C ILE A 88 -17.83 12.05 -7.71
N PHE A 89 -16.58 12.28 -8.14
CA PHE A 89 -16.23 13.47 -8.92
C PHE A 89 -16.90 13.48 -10.30
N GLY A 90 -16.98 12.31 -10.96
CA GLY A 90 -17.68 12.15 -12.23
C GLY A 90 -19.18 12.42 -12.14
N VAL A 91 -19.84 11.92 -11.10
CA VAL A 91 -21.27 12.16 -10.85
C VAL A 91 -21.52 13.64 -10.53
N ILE A 92 -20.70 14.27 -9.68
CA ILE A 92 -20.87 15.69 -9.32
C ILE A 92 -20.64 16.62 -10.52
N LEU A 93 -19.57 16.41 -11.29
CA LEU A 93 -19.32 17.23 -12.48
C LEU A 93 -20.37 16.97 -13.57
N GLY A 94 -20.74 15.71 -13.80
CA GLY A 94 -21.76 15.35 -14.79
C GLY A 94 -23.12 15.98 -14.47
N THR A 95 -23.52 15.96 -13.19
CA THR A 95 -24.76 16.59 -12.73
C THR A 95 -24.72 18.11 -12.79
N ALA A 96 -23.61 18.73 -12.35
CA ALA A 96 -23.45 20.19 -12.41
C ALA A 96 -23.52 20.72 -13.86
N VAL A 97 -22.88 20.03 -14.80
CA VAL A 97 -22.91 20.40 -16.23
C VAL A 97 -24.30 20.18 -16.83
N TRP A 98 -24.99 19.09 -16.49
CA TRP A 98 -26.37 18.86 -16.93
C TRP A 98 -27.32 19.98 -16.47
N ILE A 99 -27.23 20.39 -15.19
CA ILE A 99 -28.06 21.45 -14.61
C ILE A 99 -27.77 22.80 -15.28
N LEU A 100 -26.52 23.11 -15.58
CA LEU A 100 -26.14 24.42 -16.13
C LEU A 100 -26.50 24.58 -17.61
N PHE A 101 -26.44 23.53 -18.42
CA PHE A 101 -26.55 23.65 -19.88
C PHE A 101 -27.88 23.21 -20.49
N ASN A 102 -28.76 22.52 -19.75
CA ASN A 102 -30.16 22.19 -20.09
C ASN A 102 -30.45 21.83 -21.58
N ASN A 103 -29.48 21.21 -22.28
CA ASN A 103 -29.55 20.84 -23.69
C ASN A 103 -29.12 19.38 -23.87
N PRO A 104 -30.06 18.41 -23.80
CA PRO A 104 -29.73 17.00 -23.69
C PRO A 104 -29.28 16.33 -25.01
N GLU A 105 -29.56 16.93 -26.18
CA GLU A 105 -29.38 16.22 -27.46
C GLU A 105 -27.95 16.26 -28.04
N GLN A 106 -27.08 17.16 -27.58
CA GLN A 106 -25.73 17.30 -28.17
C GLN A 106 -24.60 16.71 -27.32
N TRP A 107 -24.86 16.39 -26.05
CA TRP A 107 -23.81 16.19 -25.05
C TRP A 107 -23.37 14.74 -24.81
N VAL A 108 -24.19 13.74 -25.16
CA VAL A 108 -23.81 12.32 -24.98
C VAL A 108 -22.54 11.96 -25.78
N PRO A 109 -22.42 12.22 -27.09
CA PRO A 109 -21.23 11.83 -27.84
C PRO A 109 -19.98 12.64 -27.46
N ILE A 110 -20.13 13.91 -27.08
CA ILE A 110 -19.02 14.80 -26.70
C ILE A 110 -18.47 14.43 -25.31
N GLY A 111 -19.35 14.04 -24.39
CA GLY A 111 -18.95 13.55 -23.06
C GLY A 111 -18.13 12.26 -23.13
N PHE A 112 -18.53 11.30 -23.96
CA PHE A 112 -17.76 10.06 -24.15
C PHE A 112 -16.39 10.32 -24.80
N ALA A 113 -16.32 11.17 -25.82
CA ALA A 113 -15.06 11.48 -26.50
C ALA A 113 -14.07 12.21 -25.58
N SER A 114 -14.54 13.19 -24.81
CA SER A 114 -13.69 13.94 -23.88
C SER A 114 -13.23 13.09 -22.69
N GLY A 115 -14.11 12.25 -22.13
CA GLY A 115 -13.75 11.30 -21.07
C GLY A 115 -12.70 10.29 -21.53
N PHE A 116 -12.88 9.69 -22.70
CA PHE A 116 -11.91 8.75 -23.28
C PHE A 116 -10.56 9.42 -23.55
N LEU A 117 -10.57 10.66 -24.04
CA LEU A 117 -9.35 11.42 -24.30
C LEU A 117 -8.59 11.80 -23.01
N ILE A 118 -9.30 12.15 -21.94
CA ILE A 118 -8.70 12.43 -20.63
C ILE A 118 -8.07 11.16 -20.03
N VAL A 119 -8.74 10.01 -20.14
CA VAL A 119 -8.18 8.72 -19.68
C VAL A 119 -6.90 8.37 -20.45
N LEU A 120 -6.89 8.55 -21.78
CA LEU A 120 -5.70 8.31 -22.59
C LEU A 120 -4.54 9.26 -22.25
N LEU A 121 -4.83 10.54 -21.97
CA LEU A 121 -3.82 11.49 -21.56
C LEU A 121 -3.26 11.19 -20.17
N PHE A 122 -4.10 10.81 -19.20
CA PHE A 122 -3.64 10.41 -17.87
C PHE A 122 -2.76 9.15 -17.93
N GLY A 123 -3.14 8.14 -18.71
CA GLY A 123 -2.32 6.95 -18.91
C GLY A 123 -0.95 7.28 -19.52
N ARG A 124 -0.92 8.19 -20.50
CA ARG A 124 0.33 8.60 -21.17
C ARG A 124 1.24 9.47 -20.30
N VAL A 125 0.68 10.32 -19.43
CA VAL A 125 1.45 11.14 -18.47
C VAL A 125 2.10 10.26 -17.40
N PHE A 126 1.41 9.23 -16.93
CA PHE A 126 1.94 8.34 -15.90
C PHE A 126 3.13 7.49 -16.41
N GLU A 127 3.08 7.04 -17.66
CA GLU A 127 4.22 6.40 -18.36
C GLU A 127 5.43 7.34 -18.46
N PHE A 128 5.21 8.61 -18.80
CA PHE A 128 6.28 9.61 -18.88
C PHE A 128 6.94 9.89 -17.53
N LEU A 129 6.15 9.93 -16.45
CA LEU A 129 6.68 10.13 -15.10
C LEU A 129 7.49 8.92 -14.62
N ARG A 130 7.13 7.69 -15.03
CA ARG A 130 7.88 6.47 -14.71
C ARG A 130 9.23 6.40 -15.43
N VAL A 131 9.32 6.87 -16.67
CA VAL A 131 10.58 6.90 -17.46
C VAL A 131 11.50 8.05 -17.02
N GLY A 132 10.95 9.15 -16.50
CA GLY A 132 11.74 10.29 -16.02
C GLY A 132 12.43 10.09 -14.66
N SER A 133 12.13 9.01 -13.93
CA SER A 133 12.68 8.73 -12.60
C SER A 133 13.75 7.62 -12.55
N SER A 134 14.29 7.20 -13.70
CA SER A 134 15.41 6.25 -13.81
C SER A 134 16.69 6.92 -14.27
#